data_AF-A0A7C2V0F0-F1
#
_entry.id   AF-A0A7C2V0F0-F1
#
_cell.length_a   1.000
_cell.length_b   1.000
_cell.length_c   1.000
_cell.angle_alpha   90.00
_cell.angle_beta   90.00
_cell.angle_gamma   90.00
#
_symmetry.space_group_name_H-M   'P 1'
#
loop_
_entity.id
_entity.type
_entity.pdbx_description
1 polymer ?
#
loop_
_entity_poly.entity_id
_entity_poly.type
_entity_poly.pdbx_seq_one_letter_code
_entity_poly.pdbx_strand_id
1 'polypeptide(L)'
;MKSNIRVSIAGVGNCASALVQGVQYYKATGDATGVVFKEVNGYTIDDIKFVAAFDVDARKVGKDLSEAIFTPPNNAIKVIDVDRLNVVVKPGPLLDGIAPELVGKHIPVVEAKVDDVVRELESANTDILINYLPTGAQRASEAYAEAALRAGVGFVNAMPAQIATSEQWQAMFTKAGLPLLGDDVQNQLGATVLHKTIMHLLSLRGLKVIGTYQLNVGGTPDFLNLNYRKGQKEKTKTTAIKRMVEGQEFDTYITPVAHVGFLGGRKRAHMFIEAQGFAGVPVRIEVSLEVHDPWNNAGIMVDVLRLMKVALDRGVAGPVYSVAAWAFKNPPIHAPPDEAYQWVIEFINGKRSN
;
A
#
# COMPACT_ATOMS: atom_id res chain seq x y z
N MET A 1 -19.56 15.51 18.37
CA MET A 1 -18.30 14.74 18.48
C MET A 1 -17.99 14.20 17.10
N LYS A 2 -16.73 14.25 16.66
CA LYS A 2 -16.33 13.59 15.40
C LYS A 2 -16.48 12.08 15.57
N SER A 3 -17.02 11.40 14.56
CA SER A 3 -17.23 9.95 14.57
C SER A 3 -15.90 9.22 14.43
N ASN A 4 -15.74 8.06 15.09
CA ASN A 4 -14.61 7.16 14.82
C ASN A 4 -14.50 6.83 13.31
N ILE A 5 -13.29 6.46 12.86
CA ILE A 5 -13.02 5.92 11.53
C ILE A 5 -13.07 4.39 11.64
N ARG A 6 -14.18 3.78 11.22
CA ARG A 6 -14.40 2.33 11.32
C ARG A 6 -13.81 1.63 10.09
N VAL A 7 -12.71 0.92 10.31
CA VAL A 7 -11.88 0.34 9.26
C VAL A 7 -12.00 -1.18 9.27
N SER A 8 -12.25 -1.74 8.11
CA SER A 8 -12.22 -3.18 7.85
C SER A 8 -11.04 -3.54 6.97
N ILE A 9 -10.47 -4.73 7.16
CA ILE A 9 -9.25 -5.18 6.47
C ILE A 9 -9.52 -6.45 5.68
N ALA A 10 -9.27 -6.44 4.36
CA ALA A 10 -9.18 -7.64 3.54
C ALA A 10 -7.71 -8.04 3.35
N GLY A 11 -7.31 -9.18 3.92
CA GLY A 11 -5.93 -9.67 3.95
C GLY A 11 -5.17 -9.24 5.21
N VAL A 12 -5.07 -10.13 6.21
CA VAL A 12 -4.40 -9.87 7.49
C VAL A 12 -2.90 -10.23 7.37
N GLY A 13 -2.25 -9.65 6.38
CA GLY A 13 -0.83 -9.84 6.08
C GLY A 13 0.11 -8.95 6.91
N ASN A 14 1.35 -8.84 6.46
CA ASN A 14 2.35 -7.98 7.11
C ASN A 14 1.96 -6.49 7.14
N CYS A 15 1.36 -5.95 6.08
CA CYS A 15 0.92 -4.54 6.06
C CYS A 15 -0.21 -4.29 7.07
N ALA A 16 -1.17 -5.22 7.17
CA ALA A 16 -2.18 -5.18 8.23
C ALA A 16 -1.54 -5.24 9.63
N SER A 17 -0.53 -6.11 9.81
CA SER A 17 0.20 -6.20 11.07
C SER A 17 0.89 -4.89 11.47
N ALA A 18 1.63 -4.27 10.54
CA ALA A 18 2.27 -2.99 10.80
C ALA A 18 1.25 -1.86 11.07
N LEU A 19 0.15 -1.82 10.33
CA LEU A 19 -0.91 -0.83 10.52
C LEU A 19 -1.58 -0.95 11.89
N VAL A 20 -2.01 -2.17 12.28
CA VAL A 20 -2.68 -2.40 13.56
C VAL A 20 -1.75 -2.08 14.73
N GLN A 21 -0.50 -2.56 14.66
CA GLN A 21 0.51 -2.24 15.67
C GLN A 21 0.80 -0.74 15.73
N GLY A 22 0.96 -0.07 14.58
CA GLY A 22 1.24 1.36 14.50
C GLY A 22 0.13 2.21 15.14
N VAL A 23 -1.14 1.89 14.87
CA VAL A 23 -2.28 2.59 15.50
C VAL A 23 -2.25 2.42 17.03
N GLN A 24 -1.98 1.22 17.54
CA GLN A 24 -1.87 1.02 19.00
C GLN A 24 -0.63 1.72 19.60
N TYR A 25 0.49 1.70 18.89
CA TYR A 25 1.73 2.35 19.32
C TYR A 25 1.54 3.85 19.52
N TYR A 26 0.97 4.54 18.53
CA TYR A 26 0.73 5.99 18.65
C TYR A 26 -0.30 6.32 19.72
N LYS A 27 -1.34 5.50 19.86
CA LYS A 27 -2.31 5.66 20.95
C LYS A 27 -1.68 5.51 22.34
N ALA A 28 -0.74 4.59 22.50
CA ALA A 28 -0.07 4.35 23.78
C ALA A 28 0.98 5.42 24.12
N THR A 29 1.63 6.00 23.11
CA THR A 29 2.77 6.91 23.29
C THR A 29 2.43 8.39 23.13
N GLY A 30 1.36 8.73 22.41
CA GLY A 30 1.07 10.10 21.99
C GLY A 30 2.07 10.66 20.97
N ASP A 31 2.95 9.83 20.41
CA ASP A 31 3.90 10.22 19.35
C ASP A 31 3.16 10.42 18.01
N ALA A 32 3.80 11.09 17.06
CA ALA A 32 3.37 11.18 15.66
C ALA A 32 4.56 11.11 14.67
N THR A 33 5.74 10.70 15.15
CA THR A 33 6.97 10.60 14.36
C THR A 33 6.78 9.63 13.20
N GLY A 34 7.07 10.06 11.98
CA GLY A 34 6.90 9.21 10.80
C GLY A 34 5.45 9.14 10.30
N VAL A 35 4.59 10.08 10.67
CA VAL A 35 3.30 10.33 10.02
C VAL A 35 3.35 11.74 9.42
N VAL A 36 2.84 11.92 8.20
CA VAL A 36 3.00 13.18 7.48
C VAL A 36 2.07 14.25 8.07
N PHE A 37 0.82 13.89 8.33
CA PHE A 37 -0.15 14.79 8.95
C PHE A 37 -0.47 14.31 10.37
N LYS A 38 -0.10 15.12 11.38
CA LYS A 38 -0.45 14.82 12.78
C LYS A 38 -1.96 14.77 12.99
N GLU A 39 -2.67 15.65 12.30
CA GLU A 39 -4.12 15.74 12.30
C GLU A 39 -4.61 16.02 10.86
N VAL A 40 -5.72 15.40 10.48
CA VAL A 40 -6.38 15.59 9.18
C VAL A 40 -7.82 15.99 9.43
N ASN A 41 -8.14 17.28 9.26
CA ASN A 41 -9.47 17.82 9.51
C ASN A 41 -10.04 17.39 10.88
N GLY A 42 -9.24 17.48 11.95
CA GLY A 42 -9.54 17.01 13.32
C GLY A 42 -9.65 15.50 13.53
N TYR A 43 -9.26 14.68 12.55
CA TYR A 43 -9.02 13.26 12.77
C TYR A 43 -7.55 13.01 13.10
N THR A 44 -7.34 12.29 14.19
CA THR A 44 -6.05 11.80 14.67
C THR A 44 -5.94 10.30 14.41
N ILE A 45 -4.77 9.71 14.68
CA ILE A 45 -4.56 8.27 14.53
C ILE A 45 -5.47 7.49 15.50
N ASP A 46 -5.73 8.06 16.67
CA ASP A 46 -6.56 7.45 17.72
C ASP A 46 -8.01 7.23 17.29
N ASP A 47 -8.49 7.99 16.31
CA ASP A 47 -9.84 7.86 15.76
C ASP A 47 -10.01 6.62 14.88
N ILE A 48 -8.91 5.95 14.49
CA ILE A 48 -8.94 4.71 13.70
C ILE A 48 -9.34 3.54 14.61
N LYS A 49 -10.45 2.88 14.24
CA LYS A 49 -10.97 1.69 14.92
C LYS A 49 -11.12 0.54 13.92
N PHE A 50 -10.45 -0.57 14.17
CA PHE A 50 -10.66 -1.78 13.38
C PHE A 50 -11.97 -2.43 13.81
N VAL A 51 -12.84 -2.77 12.86
CA VAL A 51 -14.19 -3.29 13.15
C VAL A 51 -14.49 -4.64 12.52
N ALA A 52 -13.85 -4.98 11.40
CA ALA A 52 -13.89 -6.31 10.81
C ALA A 52 -12.56 -6.65 10.11
N ALA A 53 -12.29 -7.94 9.94
CA ALA A 53 -11.12 -8.40 9.22
C ALA A 53 -11.41 -9.71 8.49
N PHE A 54 -10.80 -9.88 7.31
CA PHE A 54 -10.97 -11.05 6.46
C PHE A 54 -9.62 -11.61 6.05
N ASP A 55 -9.49 -12.94 6.07
CA ASP A 55 -8.34 -13.65 5.53
C ASP A 55 -8.82 -15.00 4.97
N VAL A 56 -7.97 -15.68 4.22
CA VAL A 56 -8.24 -17.02 3.71
C VAL A 56 -7.34 -18.07 4.39
N ASP A 57 -6.29 -17.64 5.10
CA ASP A 57 -5.41 -18.51 5.85
C ASP A 57 -6.11 -19.08 7.09
N ALA A 58 -6.31 -20.40 7.12
CA ALA A 58 -6.96 -21.13 8.19
C ALA A 58 -6.29 -20.93 9.56
N ARG A 59 -5.01 -20.54 9.59
CA ARG A 59 -4.29 -20.23 10.82
C ARG A 59 -4.73 -18.90 11.43
N LYS A 60 -5.28 -17.99 10.62
CA LYS A 60 -5.70 -16.64 11.02
C LYS A 60 -7.21 -16.55 11.24
N VAL A 61 -7.98 -17.21 10.37
CA VAL A 61 -9.44 -17.24 10.47
C VAL A 61 -9.87 -17.80 11.84
N GLY A 62 -10.81 -17.12 12.49
CA GLY A 62 -11.33 -17.45 13.82
C GLY A 62 -10.56 -16.84 15.00
N LYS A 63 -9.38 -16.25 14.76
CA LYS A 63 -8.61 -15.54 15.80
C LYS A 63 -9.05 -14.10 15.94
N ASP A 64 -8.77 -13.50 17.11
CA ASP A 64 -8.84 -12.05 17.25
C ASP A 64 -7.78 -11.39 16.35
N LEU A 65 -8.08 -10.23 15.79
CA LEU A 65 -7.17 -9.46 14.96
C LEU A 65 -5.85 -9.16 15.68
N SER A 66 -5.87 -8.95 17.01
CA SER A 66 -4.67 -8.73 17.82
C SER A 66 -3.69 -9.91 17.79
N GLU A 67 -4.19 -11.14 17.59
CA GLU A 67 -3.40 -12.35 17.48
C GLU A 67 -3.07 -12.70 16.02
N ALA A 68 -4.06 -12.54 15.13
CA ALA A 68 -3.93 -12.90 13.72
C ALA A 68 -2.81 -12.13 13.01
N ILE A 69 -2.60 -10.86 13.38
CA ILE A 69 -1.51 -10.04 12.82
C ILE A 69 -0.10 -10.57 13.11
N PHE A 70 0.07 -11.37 14.16
CA PHE A 70 1.34 -12.02 14.51
C PHE A 70 1.41 -13.48 14.06
N THR A 71 0.32 -14.02 13.49
CA THR A 71 0.26 -15.41 13.08
C THR A 71 1.07 -15.63 11.78
N PRO A 72 2.00 -16.61 11.74
CA PRO A 72 2.73 -16.95 10.54
C PRO A 72 1.81 -17.20 9.33
N PRO A 73 2.22 -16.79 8.11
CA PRO A 73 3.59 -16.45 7.73
C PRO A 73 3.94 -14.97 7.94
N ASN A 74 3.11 -14.21 8.66
CA ASN A 74 3.44 -12.83 9.01
C ASN A 74 4.78 -12.78 9.76
N ASN A 75 5.61 -11.82 9.37
CA ASN A 75 6.95 -11.59 9.91
C ASN A 75 7.31 -10.09 9.95
N ALA A 76 6.32 -9.21 9.91
CA ALA A 76 6.52 -7.79 10.23
C ALA A 76 7.15 -7.67 11.62
N ILE A 77 8.10 -6.75 11.79
CA ILE A 77 8.74 -6.53 13.09
C ILE A 77 7.67 -6.15 14.13
N LYS A 78 7.74 -6.78 15.30
CA LYS A 78 6.87 -6.47 16.43
C LYS A 78 7.43 -5.28 17.19
N VAL A 79 6.66 -4.21 17.33
CA VAL A 79 7.06 -3.00 18.07
C VAL A 79 6.26 -2.77 19.34
N ILE A 80 5.07 -3.39 19.44
CA ILE A 80 4.20 -3.32 20.61
C ILE A 80 3.38 -4.61 20.74
N ASP A 81 2.99 -4.94 21.96
CA ASP A 81 1.89 -5.87 22.21
C ASP A 81 0.55 -5.22 21.86
N VAL A 82 -0.39 -5.99 21.32
CA VAL A 82 -1.72 -5.50 20.95
C VAL A 82 -2.74 -6.19 21.83
N ASP A 83 -3.42 -5.40 22.65
CA ASP A 83 -4.54 -5.88 23.45
C ASP A 83 -5.65 -6.42 22.55
N ARG A 84 -6.48 -7.30 23.10
CA ARG A 84 -7.61 -7.91 22.38
C ARG A 84 -8.51 -6.84 21.78
N LEU A 85 -8.70 -6.89 20.45
CA LEU A 85 -9.48 -5.89 19.72
C LEU A 85 -10.97 -6.26 19.64
N ASN A 86 -11.33 -7.49 19.97
CA ASN A 86 -12.66 -8.07 19.79
C ASN A 86 -13.12 -8.06 18.33
N VAL A 87 -12.17 -8.23 17.41
CA VAL A 87 -12.40 -8.32 15.97
C VAL A 87 -11.98 -9.70 15.52
N VAL A 88 -12.93 -10.60 15.29
CA VAL A 88 -12.63 -11.96 14.83
C VAL A 88 -12.36 -11.93 13.34
N VAL A 89 -11.22 -12.49 12.90
CA VAL A 89 -10.91 -12.62 11.48
C VAL A 89 -11.83 -13.65 10.84
N LYS A 90 -12.60 -13.22 9.84
CA LYS A 90 -13.57 -14.06 9.12
C LYS A 90 -12.98 -14.59 7.81
N PRO A 91 -13.47 -15.73 7.30
CA PRO A 91 -13.08 -16.20 5.99
C PRO A 91 -13.51 -15.22 4.89
N GLY A 92 -12.69 -15.06 3.86
CA GLY A 92 -12.98 -14.27 2.66
C GLY A 92 -13.07 -15.11 1.38
N PRO A 93 -13.47 -14.52 0.24
CA PRO A 93 -13.42 -15.20 -1.05
C PRO A 93 -11.97 -15.46 -1.49
N LEU A 94 -11.65 -16.71 -1.83
CA LEU A 94 -10.30 -17.09 -2.29
C LEU A 94 -10.01 -16.58 -3.70
N LEU A 95 -10.80 -16.99 -4.70
CA LEU A 95 -10.62 -16.67 -6.12
C LEU A 95 -9.15 -16.80 -6.58
N ASP A 96 -8.54 -15.72 -7.08
CA ASP A 96 -7.11 -15.63 -7.40
C ASP A 96 -6.29 -14.93 -6.31
N GLY A 97 -6.76 -14.95 -5.06
CA GLY A 97 -6.13 -14.34 -3.89
C GLY A 97 -4.74 -14.90 -3.59
N ILE A 98 -4.54 -16.20 -3.82
CA ILE A 98 -3.27 -16.90 -3.54
C ILE A 98 -2.77 -17.59 -4.82
N ALA A 99 -1.44 -17.59 -5.03
CA ALA A 99 -0.84 -18.35 -6.12
C ALA A 99 -1.14 -19.86 -5.94
N PRO A 100 -1.58 -20.59 -6.99
CA PRO A 100 -1.96 -22.00 -6.86
C PRO A 100 -0.91 -22.88 -6.18
N GLU A 101 0.38 -22.58 -6.38
CA GLU A 101 1.53 -23.29 -5.80
C GLU A 101 1.65 -23.14 -4.26
N LEU A 102 1.07 -22.07 -3.71
CA LEU A 102 1.09 -21.79 -2.27
C LEU A 102 -0.09 -22.44 -1.53
N VAL A 103 -1.20 -22.71 -2.22
CA VAL A 103 -2.41 -23.30 -1.63
C VAL A 103 -2.12 -24.72 -1.13
N GLY A 104 -2.51 -25.02 0.12
CA GLY A 104 -2.39 -26.34 0.74
C GLY A 104 -0.97 -26.73 1.17
N LYS A 105 0.07 -26.24 0.49
CA LYS A 105 1.49 -26.49 0.85
C LYS A 105 2.04 -25.46 1.84
N HIS A 106 1.77 -24.19 1.61
CA HIS A 106 2.33 -23.08 2.40
C HIS A 106 1.24 -22.32 3.16
N ILE A 107 0.04 -22.27 2.59
CA ILE A 107 -1.13 -21.59 3.15
C ILE A 107 -2.30 -22.58 3.18
N PRO A 108 -2.71 -23.06 4.37
CA PRO A 108 -3.97 -23.80 4.51
C PRO A 108 -5.13 -22.83 4.31
N VAL A 109 -6.10 -23.18 3.49
CA VAL A 109 -7.14 -22.23 3.04
C VAL A 109 -8.53 -22.60 3.58
N VAL A 110 -9.27 -21.58 4.00
CA VAL A 110 -10.72 -21.59 4.23
C VAL A 110 -11.32 -20.42 3.45
N GLU A 111 -12.42 -20.63 2.75
CA GLU A 111 -13.05 -19.61 1.91
C GLU A 111 -14.52 -19.36 2.29
N ALA A 112 -14.99 -18.17 1.95
CA ALA A 112 -16.39 -17.74 2.07
C ALA A 112 -16.83 -16.98 0.82
N LYS A 113 -18.11 -16.61 0.75
CA LYS A 113 -18.66 -15.89 -0.40
C LYS A 113 -18.55 -14.38 -0.19
N VAL A 114 -18.64 -13.64 -1.30
CA VAL A 114 -18.74 -12.17 -1.28
C VAL A 114 -19.90 -11.70 -0.39
N ASP A 115 -21.02 -12.42 -0.40
CA ASP A 115 -22.18 -12.10 0.44
C ASP A 115 -21.88 -12.16 1.95
N ASP A 116 -20.95 -13.01 2.38
CA ASP A 116 -20.51 -13.06 3.78
C ASP A 116 -19.73 -11.80 4.16
N VAL A 117 -18.91 -11.30 3.22
CA VAL A 117 -18.18 -10.04 3.39
C VAL A 117 -19.15 -8.87 3.47
N VAL A 118 -20.15 -8.79 2.58
CA VAL A 118 -21.17 -7.71 2.57
C VAL A 118 -21.90 -7.66 3.92
N ARG A 119 -22.44 -8.79 4.38
CA ARG A 119 -23.15 -8.87 5.67
C ARG A 119 -22.27 -8.42 6.82
N GLU A 120 -21.00 -8.80 6.80
CA GLU A 120 -20.09 -8.42 7.87
C GLU A 120 -19.80 -6.91 7.87
N LEU A 121 -19.53 -6.33 6.71
CA LEU A 121 -19.26 -4.90 6.56
C LEU A 121 -20.44 -4.05 7.07
N GLU A 122 -21.67 -4.45 6.71
CA GLU A 122 -22.91 -3.82 7.18
C GLU A 122 -23.06 -3.95 8.70
N SER A 123 -22.91 -5.17 9.25
CA SER A 123 -23.06 -5.42 10.69
C SER A 123 -22.04 -4.67 11.54
N ALA A 124 -20.82 -4.53 11.03
CA ALA A 124 -19.71 -3.82 11.67
C ALA A 124 -19.82 -2.29 11.51
N ASN A 125 -20.81 -1.79 10.74
CA ASN A 125 -20.96 -0.38 10.38
C ASN A 125 -19.66 0.20 9.80
N THR A 126 -19.04 -0.53 8.87
CA THR A 126 -17.75 -0.16 8.29
C THR A 126 -17.85 1.17 7.55
N ASP A 127 -16.86 2.07 7.73
CA ASP A 127 -16.73 3.27 6.90
C ASP A 127 -15.80 3.00 5.70
N ILE A 128 -14.69 2.29 5.95
CA ILE A 128 -13.62 2.06 4.97
C ILE A 128 -13.20 0.59 4.95
N LEU A 129 -13.14 -0.02 3.76
CA LEU A 129 -12.51 -1.33 3.54
C LEU A 129 -11.14 -1.14 2.86
N ILE A 130 -10.09 -1.67 3.48
CA ILE A 130 -8.75 -1.74 2.91
C ILE A 130 -8.56 -3.09 2.21
N ASN A 131 -8.07 -3.05 0.97
CA ASN A 131 -7.60 -4.23 0.25
C ASN A 131 -6.08 -4.38 0.37
N TYR A 132 -5.65 -5.32 1.21
CA TYR A 132 -4.26 -5.76 1.39
C TYR A 132 -3.99 -7.15 0.79
N LEU A 133 -4.76 -7.56 -0.21
CA LEU A 133 -4.57 -8.83 -0.87
C LEU A 133 -3.20 -8.93 -1.58
N PRO A 134 -2.69 -10.17 -1.80
CA PRO A 134 -1.41 -10.38 -2.47
C PRO A 134 -1.38 -9.83 -3.91
N THR A 135 -0.20 -9.37 -4.34
CA THR A 135 0.02 -8.92 -5.73
C THR A 135 -0.45 -10.00 -6.73
N GLY A 136 -1.26 -9.62 -7.73
CA GLY A 136 -1.81 -10.51 -8.77
C GLY A 136 -3.22 -11.05 -8.50
N ALA A 137 -3.83 -10.69 -7.36
CA ALA A 137 -5.17 -11.10 -6.97
C ALA A 137 -6.26 -10.18 -7.55
N GLN A 138 -6.38 -10.14 -8.87
CA GLN A 138 -7.30 -9.21 -9.55
C GLN A 138 -8.77 -9.54 -9.23
N ARG A 139 -9.23 -10.77 -9.46
CA ARG A 139 -10.63 -11.16 -9.24
C ARG A 139 -11.03 -11.11 -7.78
N ALA A 140 -10.12 -11.49 -6.87
CA ALA A 140 -10.36 -11.34 -5.43
C ALA A 140 -10.48 -9.86 -5.02
N SER A 141 -9.64 -8.97 -5.59
CA SER A 141 -9.74 -7.52 -5.33
C SER A 141 -11.04 -6.93 -5.85
N GLU A 142 -11.47 -7.33 -7.05
CA GLU A 142 -12.76 -6.96 -7.63
C GLU A 142 -13.93 -7.44 -6.77
N ALA A 143 -13.85 -8.65 -6.22
CA ALA A 143 -14.87 -9.20 -5.32
C ALA A 143 -14.99 -8.39 -4.01
N TYR A 144 -13.87 -7.92 -3.44
CA TYR A 144 -13.90 -7.03 -2.28
C TYR A 144 -14.36 -5.61 -2.62
N ALA A 145 -14.02 -5.10 -3.82
CA ALA A 145 -14.54 -3.82 -4.29
C ALA A 145 -16.07 -3.88 -4.51
N GLU A 146 -16.57 -4.99 -5.04
CA GLU A 146 -18.01 -5.27 -5.14
C GLU A 146 -18.66 -5.32 -3.76
N ALA A 147 -18.05 -6.03 -2.80
CA ALA A 147 -18.57 -6.13 -1.44
C ALA A 147 -18.67 -4.76 -0.77
N ALA A 148 -17.64 -3.92 -0.90
CA ALA A 148 -17.64 -2.56 -0.37
C ALA A 148 -18.74 -1.70 -1.00
N LEU A 149 -18.89 -1.76 -2.32
CA LEU A 149 -19.92 -1.01 -3.04
C LEU A 149 -21.32 -1.43 -2.61
N ARG A 150 -21.58 -2.74 -2.48
CA ARG A 150 -22.87 -3.28 -2.04
C ARG A 150 -23.21 -2.90 -0.59
N ALA A 151 -22.21 -2.83 0.28
CA ALA A 151 -22.36 -2.47 1.69
C ALA A 151 -22.37 -0.96 1.96
N GLY A 152 -22.19 -0.09 0.94
CA GLY A 152 -22.13 1.36 1.14
C GLY A 152 -20.82 1.85 1.76
N VAL A 153 -19.71 1.15 1.51
CA VAL A 153 -18.41 1.34 2.17
C VAL A 153 -17.39 1.95 1.21
N GLY A 154 -16.61 2.93 1.69
CA GLY A 154 -15.48 3.48 0.94
C GLY A 154 -14.36 2.46 0.74
N PHE A 155 -13.73 2.41 -0.44
CA PHE A 155 -12.74 1.37 -0.75
C PHE A 155 -11.33 1.94 -0.96
N VAL A 156 -10.33 1.33 -0.30
CA VAL A 156 -8.91 1.65 -0.45
C VAL A 156 -8.16 0.44 -1.03
N ASN A 157 -7.76 0.53 -2.29
CA ASN A 157 -6.98 -0.50 -2.95
C ASN A 157 -5.48 -0.32 -2.72
N ALA A 158 -4.93 -1.03 -1.73
CA ALA A 158 -3.51 -0.91 -1.37
C ALA A 158 -2.58 -1.77 -2.23
N MET A 159 -3.12 -2.59 -3.14
CA MET A 159 -2.37 -3.47 -4.03
C MET A 159 -2.48 -3.03 -5.52
N PRO A 160 -1.63 -3.54 -6.43
CA PRO A 160 -1.65 -3.23 -7.86
C PRO A 160 -2.86 -3.65 -8.73
N ALA A 161 -3.94 -4.18 -8.15
CA ALA A 161 -5.10 -4.58 -8.94
C ALA A 161 -5.70 -3.34 -9.61
N GLN A 162 -6.22 -3.47 -10.82
CA GLN A 162 -6.83 -2.34 -11.54
C GLN A 162 -8.23 -2.12 -10.99
N ILE A 163 -8.36 -1.21 -10.01
CA ILE A 163 -9.65 -0.84 -9.41
C ILE A 163 -9.85 0.66 -9.56
N ALA A 164 -9.12 1.49 -8.82
CA ALA A 164 -9.26 2.95 -8.92
C ALA A 164 -8.88 3.47 -10.29
N THR A 165 -7.96 2.80 -11.00
CA THR A 165 -7.57 3.16 -12.38
C THR A 165 -8.50 2.63 -13.47
N SER A 166 -9.48 1.79 -13.13
CA SER A 166 -10.47 1.27 -14.08
C SER A 166 -11.68 2.20 -14.18
N GLU A 167 -11.94 2.74 -15.37
CA GLU A 167 -13.09 3.61 -15.63
C GLU A 167 -14.42 2.99 -15.19
N GLN A 168 -14.56 1.67 -15.32
CA GLN A 168 -15.76 0.94 -14.89
C GLN A 168 -15.96 1.03 -13.37
N TRP A 169 -14.93 0.74 -12.58
CA TRP A 169 -14.99 0.86 -11.12
C TRP A 169 -15.18 2.31 -10.67
N GLN A 170 -14.50 3.26 -11.31
CA GLN A 170 -14.69 4.69 -11.05
C GLN A 170 -16.15 5.12 -11.25
N ALA A 171 -16.78 4.69 -12.35
CA ALA A 171 -18.18 5.00 -12.64
C ALA A 171 -19.13 4.39 -11.61
N MET A 172 -18.87 3.14 -11.18
CA MET A 172 -19.69 2.46 -10.17
C MET A 172 -19.61 3.13 -8.80
N PHE A 173 -18.41 3.48 -8.33
CA PHE A 173 -18.22 4.19 -7.05
C PHE A 173 -18.79 5.62 -7.10
N THR A 174 -18.61 6.33 -8.22
CA THR A 174 -19.26 7.64 -8.44
C THR A 174 -20.77 7.54 -8.34
N LYS A 175 -21.39 6.57 -9.03
CA LYS A 175 -22.85 6.36 -9.01
C LYS A 175 -23.36 5.99 -7.62
N ALA A 176 -22.58 5.23 -6.86
CA ALA A 176 -22.92 4.83 -5.49
C ALA A 176 -22.74 5.98 -4.47
N GLY A 177 -22.14 7.12 -4.85
CA GLY A 177 -21.84 8.19 -3.91
C GLY A 177 -20.70 7.86 -2.95
N LEU A 178 -19.82 6.92 -3.31
CA LEU A 178 -18.78 6.38 -2.44
C LEU A 178 -17.39 6.76 -2.94
N PRO A 179 -16.46 7.15 -2.05
CA PRO A 179 -15.09 7.42 -2.45
C PRO A 179 -14.31 6.14 -2.75
N LEU A 180 -13.35 6.27 -3.65
CA LEU A 180 -12.44 5.21 -4.09
C LEU A 180 -11.00 5.73 -4.07
N LEU A 181 -10.10 4.96 -3.50
CA LEU A 181 -8.66 5.25 -3.45
C LEU A 181 -7.86 4.06 -3.95
N GLY A 182 -6.82 4.31 -4.74
CA GLY A 182 -6.04 3.28 -5.41
C GLY A 182 -5.22 3.86 -6.57
N ASP A 183 -4.36 3.08 -7.23
CA ASP A 183 -4.01 1.69 -6.94
C ASP A 183 -2.53 1.58 -6.49
N ASP A 184 -2.23 0.58 -5.65
CA ASP A 184 -0.89 0.28 -5.10
C ASP A 184 -0.31 1.42 -4.23
N VAL A 185 -0.53 1.38 -2.90
CA VAL A 185 -0.05 2.43 -1.98
C VAL A 185 1.47 2.63 -2.07
N GLN A 186 1.92 3.88 -2.03
CA GLN A 186 3.32 4.24 -1.96
C GLN A 186 3.90 3.93 -0.58
N ASN A 187 5.19 3.67 -0.55
CA ASN A 187 5.93 3.54 0.70
C ASN A 187 6.58 4.90 1.00
N GLN A 188 6.69 5.26 2.27
CA GLN A 188 7.34 6.50 2.70
C GLN A 188 8.73 6.69 2.09
N LEU A 189 9.53 5.62 2.11
CA LEU A 189 10.82 5.57 1.45
C LEU A 189 10.98 4.22 0.76
N GLY A 190 11.41 4.23 -0.49
CA GLY A 190 11.61 3.02 -1.27
C GLY A 190 12.80 3.15 -2.20
N ALA A 191 13.36 2.00 -2.58
CA ALA A 191 14.52 1.96 -3.47
C ALA A 191 14.27 2.69 -4.79
N THR A 192 13.08 2.54 -5.38
CA THR A 192 12.74 3.18 -6.66
C THR A 192 12.66 4.70 -6.55
N VAL A 193 12.04 5.26 -5.51
CA VAL A 193 11.97 6.73 -5.36
C VAL A 193 13.35 7.30 -5.09
N LEU A 194 14.13 6.68 -4.20
CA LEU A 194 15.50 7.10 -3.91
C LEU A 194 16.39 7.09 -5.17
N HIS A 195 16.31 6.01 -5.94
CA HIS A 195 17.06 5.89 -7.19
C HIS A 195 16.65 6.98 -8.19
N LYS A 196 15.34 7.21 -8.39
CA LYS A 196 14.85 8.30 -9.26
C LYS A 196 15.33 9.68 -8.80
N THR A 197 15.32 9.95 -7.50
CA THR A 197 15.80 11.23 -6.93
C THR A 197 17.28 11.45 -7.25
N ILE A 198 18.12 10.43 -7.09
CA ILE A 198 19.55 10.53 -7.43
C ILE A 198 19.73 10.76 -8.93
N MET A 199 19.06 9.96 -9.77
CA MET A 199 19.15 10.09 -11.24
C MET A 199 18.70 11.48 -11.72
N HIS A 200 17.61 11.99 -11.14
CA HIS A 200 17.11 13.33 -11.43
C HIS A 200 18.11 14.41 -11.01
N LEU A 201 18.71 14.31 -9.82
CA LEU A 201 19.74 15.24 -9.36
C LEU A 201 20.95 15.26 -10.31
N LEU A 202 21.41 14.08 -10.76
CA LEU A 202 22.51 13.98 -11.74
C LEU A 202 22.16 14.71 -13.04
N SER A 203 20.96 14.45 -13.57
CA SER A 203 20.45 15.09 -14.78
C SER A 203 20.35 16.61 -14.62
N LEU A 204 19.79 17.09 -13.51
CA LEU A 204 19.66 18.52 -13.19
C LEU A 204 21.00 19.26 -13.11
N ARG A 205 22.08 18.54 -12.79
CA ARG A 205 23.44 19.11 -12.67
C ARG A 205 24.29 18.89 -13.92
N GLY A 206 23.70 18.39 -15.00
CA GLY A 206 24.39 18.17 -16.28
C GLY A 206 25.37 17.00 -16.26
N LEU A 207 25.25 16.08 -15.30
CA LEU A 207 26.04 14.85 -15.32
C LEU A 207 25.45 13.90 -16.36
N LYS A 208 26.33 13.27 -17.15
CA LYS A 208 25.94 12.23 -18.08
C LYS A 208 25.91 10.89 -17.35
N VAL A 209 24.75 10.23 -17.32
CA VAL A 209 24.66 8.88 -16.75
C VAL A 209 25.21 7.88 -17.76
N ILE A 210 26.12 7.01 -17.33
CA ILE A 210 26.73 5.97 -18.16
C ILE A 210 25.96 4.67 -17.99
N GLY A 211 25.67 4.29 -16.76
CA GLY A 211 24.91 3.08 -16.46
C GLY A 211 24.45 3.01 -15.02
N THR A 212 23.43 2.20 -14.79
CA THR A 212 22.92 1.96 -13.44
C THR A 212 22.30 0.57 -13.30
N TYR A 213 22.38 0.00 -12.10
CA TYR A 213 21.56 -1.14 -11.75
C TYR A 213 20.92 -1.00 -10.37
N GLN A 214 19.81 -1.71 -10.17
CA GLN A 214 19.16 -1.84 -8.87
C GLN A 214 18.79 -3.29 -8.59
N LEU A 215 19.32 -3.82 -7.49
CA LEU A 215 19.04 -5.15 -6.97
C LEU A 215 18.06 -5.02 -5.81
N ASN A 216 17.03 -5.86 -5.76
CA ASN A 216 16.06 -5.87 -4.65
C ASN A 216 15.88 -7.28 -4.10
N VAL A 217 16.05 -7.45 -2.79
CA VAL A 217 15.86 -8.71 -2.08
C VAL A 217 15.00 -8.50 -0.82
N GLY A 218 14.25 -9.51 -0.41
CA GLY A 218 13.42 -9.42 0.80
C GLY A 218 12.92 -10.77 1.28
N GLY A 219 12.53 -10.84 2.55
CA GLY A 219 12.14 -12.09 3.21
C GLY A 219 10.64 -12.25 3.48
N THR A 220 9.81 -11.28 3.11
CA THR A 220 8.37 -11.30 3.44
C THR A 220 7.59 -12.31 2.56
N PRO A 221 6.40 -12.74 3.00
CA PRO A 221 5.52 -13.59 2.19
C PRO A 221 5.13 -12.97 0.84
N ASP A 222 5.06 -11.63 0.75
CA ASP A 222 4.81 -10.96 -0.54
C ASP A 222 5.95 -11.23 -1.54
N PHE A 223 7.21 -11.22 -1.09
CA PHE A 223 8.35 -11.57 -1.94
C PHE A 223 8.30 -13.03 -2.40
N LEU A 224 7.85 -13.94 -1.53
CA LEU A 224 7.60 -15.33 -1.91
C LEU A 224 6.49 -15.44 -2.96
N ASN A 225 5.38 -14.72 -2.79
CA ASN A 225 4.29 -14.68 -3.77
C ASN A 225 4.75 -14.11 -5.12
N LEU A 226 5.58 -13.06 -5.12
CA LEU A 226 6.13 -12.47 -6.34
C LEU A 226 7.03 -13.44 -7.12
N ASN A 227 7.71 -14.38 -6.46
CA ASN A 227 8.48 -15.42 -7.14
C ASN A 227 7.60 -16.33 -8.03
N TYR A 228 6.37 -16.60 -7.60
CA TYR A 228 5.41 -17.46 -8.32
C TYR A 228 4.60 -16.68 -9.35
N ARG A 229 4.39 -15.37 -9.14
CA ARG A 229 3.60 -14.50 -10.03
C ARG A 229 4.45 -13.66 -10.96
N LYS A 230 5.49 -14.26 -11.55
CA LYS A 230 6.48 -13.57 -12.41
C LYS A 230 5.80 -12.63 -13.41
N GLY A 231 6.08 -11.33 -13.29
CA GLY A 231 5.93 -10.35 -14.38
C GLY A 231 4.73 -9.39 -14.31
N GLN A 232 5.03 -8.14 -13.96
CA GLN A 232 4.44 -6.87 -14.49
C GLN A 232 5.21 -5.67 -13.90
N LYS A 233 5.58 -5.75 -12.60
CA LYS A 233 6.30 -4.69 -11.86
C LYS A 233 7.68 -4.33 -12.43
N GLU A 234 8.38 -5.25 -13.09
CA GLU A 234 9.74 -5.02 -13.61
C GLU A 234 9.76 -4.07 -14.80
N LYS A 235 8.90 -4.30 -15.80
CA LYS A 235 8.80 -3.47 -17.01
C LYS A 235 8.50 -2.01 -16.63
N THR A 236 7.56 -1.80 -15.70
CA THR A 236 7.17 -0.46 -15.24
C THR A 236 8.31 0.27 -14.53
N LYS A 237 9.12 -0.42 -13.73
CA LYS A 237 10.23 0.20 -13.00
C LYS A 237 11.36 0.63 -13.93
N THR A 238 11.74 -0.20 -14.89
CA THR A 238 12.81 0.11 -15.85
C THR A 238 12.43 1.31 -16.72
N THR A 239 11.20 1.33 -17.25
CA THR A 239 10.69 2.47 -18.03
C THR A 239 10.64 3.76 -17.21
N ALA A 240 10.26 3.67 -15.93
CA ALA A 240 10.16 4.84 -15.07
C ALA A 240 11.53 5.46 -14.72
N ILE A 241 12.63 4.71 -14.70
CA ILE A 241 13.98 5.26 -14.50
C ILE A 241 14.48 5.95 -15.77
N LYS A 242 14.30 5.32 -16.94
CA LYS A 242 14.70 5.93 -18.23
C LYS A 242 14.04 7.29 -18.46
N ARG A 243 12.79 7.47 -18.02
CA ARG A 243 12.05 8.75 -18.13
C ARG A 243 12.60 9.88 -17.26
N MET A 244 13.40 9.61 -16.24
CA MET A 244 13.95 10.67 -15.36
C MET A 244 15.19 11.36 -15.94
N VAL A 245 15.78 10.79 -17.01
CA VAL A 245 16.96 11.34 -17.68
C VAL A 245 16.57 11.60 -19.14
N GLU A 246 15.99 12.77 -19.39
CA GLU A 246 15.52 13.14 -20.72
C GLU A 246 16.69 13.25 -21.71
N GLY A 247 16.53 12.65 -22.90
CA GLY A 247 17.48 12.77 -24.00
C GLY A 247 18.78 11.97 -23.86
N GLN A 248 18.93 11.12 -22.84
CA GLN A 248 20.09 10.24 -22.68
C GLN A 248 19.72 8.77 -22.82
N GLU A 249 20.46 8.04 -23.65
CA GLU A 249 20.47 6.58 -23.61
C GLU A 249 21.56 6.09 -22.66
N PHE A 250 21.21 5.18 -21.76
CA PHE A 250 22.11 4.55 -20.80
C PHE A 250 21.68 3.12 -20.51
N ASP A 251 22.65 2.28 -20.12
CA ASP A 251 22.38 0.90 -19.73
C ASP A 251 21.73 0.87 -18.35
N THR A 252 20.61 0.15 -18.27
CA THR A 252 19.84 0.03 -17.02
C THR A 252 19.38 -1.40 -16.80
N TYR A 253 19.58 -1.89 -15.57
CA TYR A 253 19.12 -3.20 -15.17
C TYR A 253 18.49 -3.16 -13.78
N ILE A 254 17.23 -3.53 -13.68
CA ILE A 254 16.54 -3.72 -12.40
C ILE A 254 16.21 -5.20 -12.29
N THR A 255 16.74 -5.87 -11.27
CA THR A 255 16.53 -7.31 -11.13
C THR A 255 15.07 -7.65 -10.84
N PRO A 256 14.64 -8.87 -11.22
CA PRO A 256 13.57 -9.54 -10.51
C PRO A 256 13.81 -9.51 -9.00
N VAL A 257 12.71 -9.42 -8.27
CA VAL A 257 12.74 -9.41 -6.81
C VAL A 257 13.08 -10.83 -6.34
N ALA A 258 14.13 -10.98 -5.52
CA ALA A 258 14.49 -12.29 -4.96
C ALA A 258 13.97 -12.45 -3.53
N HIS A 259 13.39 -13.61 -3.24
CA HIS A 259 13.05 -14.01 -1.87
C HIS A 259 14.27 -14.61 -1.16
N VAL A 260 14.61 -14.06 0.00
CA VAL A 260 15.69 -14.54 0.85
C VAL A 260 15.15 -14.68 2.27
N GLY A 261 14.81 -15.93 2.67
CA GLY A 261 14.04 -16.21 3.87
C GLY A 261 14.61 -15.63 5.18
N PHE A 262 15.93 -15.68 5.38
CA PHE A 262 16.56 -15.18 6.63
C PHE A 262 16.44 -13.66 6.82
N LEU A 263 16.10 -12.90 5.77
CA LEU A 263 15.84 -11.47 5.91
C LEU A 263 14.58 -11.19 6.74
N GLY A 264 13.66 -12.16 6.87
CA GLY A 264 12.42 -11.98 7.62
C GLY A 264 11.61 -10.79 7.08
N GLY A 265 11.18 -9.89 7.96
CA GLY A 265 10.42 -8.69 7.60
C GLY A 265 11.20 -7.59 6.86
N ARG A 266 12.49 -7.80 6.55
CA ARG A 266 13.38 -6.80 5.93
C ARG A 266 13.36 -6.88 4.41
N LYS A 267 13.56 -5.73 3.79
CA LYS A 267 13.83 -5.54 2.37
C LYS A 267 15.12 -4.77 2.21
N ARG A 268 16.03 -5.29 1.38
CA ARG A 268 17.28 -4.64 1.02
C ARG A 268 17.28 -4.30 -0.46
N ALA A 269 17.79 -3.11 -0.76
CA ALA A 269 18.10 -2.71 -2.11
C ALA A 269 19.53 -2.20 -2.21
N HIS A 270 20.20 -2.61 -3.27
CA HIS A 270 21.50 -2.09 -3.65
C HIS A 270 21.36 -1.41 -5.00
N MET A 271 21.83 -0.18 -5.12
CA MET A 271 21.90 0.52 -6.39
C MET A 271 23.33 1.00 -6.63
N PHE A 272 23.73 0.91 -7.90
CA PHE A 272 25.01 1.40 -8.39
C PHE A 272 24.73 2.30 -9.57
N ILE A 273 25.33 3.49 -9.59
CA ILE A 273 25.21 4.45 -10.67
C ILE A 273 26.61 4.90 -11.06
N GLU A 274 26.92 4.82 -12.35
CA GLU A 274 28.11 5.43 -12.95
C GLU A 274 27.70 6.62 -13.81
N ALA A 275 28.39 7.74 -13.63
CA ALA A 275 28.17 8.97 -14.36
C ALA A 275 29.49 9.67 -14.72
N GLN A 276 29.43 10.65 -15.62
CA GLN A 276 30.54 11.53 -15.98
C GLN A 276 30.18 12.97 -15.64
N GLY A 277 31.07 13.63 -14.89
CA GLY A 277 30.99 15.04 -14.54
C GLY A 277 31.77 15.93 -15.51
N PHE A 278 32.10 17.14 -15.05
CA PHE A 278 32.89 18.10 -15.82
C PHE A 278 34.22 17.49 -16.30
N ALA A 279 34.61 17.81 -17.54
CA ALA A 279 35.79 17.25 -18.20
C ALA A 279 35.80 15.70 -18.31
N GLY A 280 34.64 15.06 -18.25
CA GLY A 280 34.52 13.60 -18.36
C GLY A 280 35.01 12.84 -17.13
N VAL A 281 35.24 13.53 -16.01
CA VAL A 281 35.71 12.90 -14.76
C VAL A 281 34.64 11.92 -14.25
N PRO A 282 35.01 10.66 -13.96
CA PRO A 282 34.04 9.66 -13.53
C PRO A 282 33.48 9.96 -12.14
N VAL A 283 32.19 9.70 -11.97
CA VAL A 283 31.46 9.75 -10.70
C VAL A 283 30.83 8.38 -10.48
N ARG A 284 31.01 7.83 -9.28
CA ARG A 284 30.43 6.54 -8.87
C ARG A 284 29.60 6.74 -7.62
N ILE A 285 28.40 6.16 -7.62
CA ILE A 285 27.47 6.21 -6.49
C ILE A 285 27.04 4.78 -6.18
N GLU A 286 27.28 4.37 -4.94
CA GLU A 286 26.77 3.12 -4.37
C GLU A 286 25.85 3.45 -3.21
N VAL A 287 24.64 2.87 -3.22
CA VAL A 287 23.68 3.05 -2.14
C VAL A 287 23.15 1.69 -1.71
N SER A 288 23.26 1.42 -0.42
CA SER A 288 22.60 0.31 0.26
C SER A 288 21.46 0.83 1.12
N LEU A 289 20.23 0.40 0.81
CA LEU A 289 19.02 0.76 1.53
C LEU A 289 18.43 -0.50 2.18
N GLU A 290 18.27 -0.49 3.50
CA GLU A 290 17.48 -1.47 4.24
C GLU A 290 16.24 -0.79 4.81
N VAL A 291 15.06 -1.37 4.57
CA VAL A 291 13.79 -0.88 5.09
C VAL A 291 12.87 -2.03 5.51
N HIS A 292 11.88 -1.71 6.34
CA HIS A 292 10.77 -2.59 6.65
C HIS A 292 9.54 -2.19 5.82
N ASP A 293 9.36 -2.86 4.68
CA ASP A 293 8.33 -2.53 3.67
C ASP A 293 6.91 -2.36 4.26
N PRO A 294 6.44 -3.26 5.17
CA PRO A 294 5.11 -3.11 5.78
C PRO A 294 4.94 -1.84 6.62
N TRP A 295 5.99 -1.42 7.31
CA TRP A 295 5.99 -0.22 8.16
C TRP A 295 6.04 1.05 7.32
N ASN A 296 6.82 1.05 6.23
CA ASN A 296 6.80 2.15 5.27
C ASN A 296 5.44 2.33 4.59
N ASN A 297 4.66 1.24 4.46
CA ASN A 297 3.28 1.31 3.95
C ASN A 297 2.32 1.85 5.02
N ALA A 298 2.42 1.35 6.25
CA ALA A 298 1.56 1.74 7.36
C ALA A 298 1.60 3.26 7.63
N GLY A 299 2.79 3.88 7.53
CA GLY A 299 2.96 5.32 7.72
C GLY A 299 2.18 6.19 6.71
N ILE A 300 2.02 5.72 5.46
CA ILE A 300 1.16 6.41 4.47
C ILE A 300 -0.31 6.02 4.69
N MET A 301 -0.58 4.75 4.99
CA MET A 301 -1.96 4.25 5.13
C MET A 301 -2.73 4.98 6.24
N VAL A 302 -2.09 5.31 7.38
CA VAL A 302 -2.78 6.04 8.44
C VAL A 302 -3.30 7.39 7.96
N ASP A 303 -2.54 8.12 7.13
CA ASP A 303 -2.98 9.38 6.51
C ASP A 303 -4.10 9.12 5.50
N VAL A 304 -3.96 8.09 4.65
CA VAL A 304 -4.97 7.68 3.66
C VAL A 304 -6.33 7.41 4.33
N LEU A 305 -6.37 6.71 5.46
CA LEU A 305 -7.62 6.38 6.15
C LEU A 305 -8.34 7.62 6.68
N ARG A 306 -7.58 8.58 7.23
CA ARG A 306 -8.14 9.84 7.71
C ARG A 306 -8.62 10.73 6.56
N LEU A 307 -7.84 10.80 5.48
CA LEU A 307 -8.22 11.53 4.26
C LEU A 307 -9.46 10.91 3.59
N MET A 308 -9.57 9.59 3.58
CA MET A 308 -10.75 8.86 3.11
C MET A 308 -11.98 9.17 3.96
N LYS A 309 -11.84 9.27 5.28
CA LYS A 309 -12.94 9.68 6.15
C LYS A 309 -13.40 11.11 5.84
N VAL A 310 -12.47 12.03 5.58
CA VAL A 310 -12.81 13.40 5.14
C VAL A 310 -13.57 13.38 3.81
N ALA A 311 -13.18 12.52 2.86
CA ALA A 311 -13.89 12.35 1.60
C ALA A 311 -15.33 11.85 1.82
N LEU A 312 -15.52 10.85 2.70
CA LEU A 312 -16.83 10.34 3.10
C LEU A 312 -17.70 11.43 3.74
N ASP A 313 -17.16 12.19 4.70
CA ASP A 313 -17.89 13.25 5.41
C ASP A 313 -18.34 14.38 4.48
N ARG A 314 -17.61 14.60 3.39
CA ARG A 314 -17.90 15.62 2.37
C ARG A 314 -18.75 15.09 1.21
N GLY A 315 -19.10 13.81 1.21
CA GLY A 315 -19.86 13.19 0.12
C GLY A 315 -19.09 13.15 -1.20
N VAL A 316 -17.75 13.06 -1.15
CA VAL A 316 -16.94 12.87 -2.36
C VAL A 316 -17.18 11.47 -2.91
N ALA A 317 -17.54 11.39 -4.18
CA ALA A 317 -17.88 10.14 -4.87
C ALA A 317 -16.87 9.84 -5.98
N GLY A 318 -16.56 8.56 -6.20
CA GLY A 318 -15.56 8.12 -7.15
C GLY A 318 -14.12 8.32 -6.64
N PRO A 319 -13.12 8.35 -7.54
CA PRO A 319 -11.73 8.57 -7.15
C PRO A 319 -11.51 9.87 -6.41
N VAL A 320 -10.79 9.81 -5.29
CA VAL A 320 -10.30 11.00 -4.57
C VAL A 320 -8.92 11.39 -5.13
N TYR A 321 -8.90 12.13 -6.23
CA TYR A 321 -7.71 12.41 -7.05
C TYR A 321 -6.56 13.05 -6.28
N SER A 322 -6.81 14.02 -5.40
CA SER A 322 -5.74 14.67 -4.62
C SER A 322 -4.98 13.68 -3.76
N VAL A 323 -5.74 12.82 -3.07
CA VAL A 323 -5.20 11.80 -2.17
C VAL A 323 -4.58 10.66 -2.97
N ALA A 324 -5.23 10.23 -4.06
CA ALA A 324 -4.73 9.18 -4.94
C ALA A 324 -3.35 9.54 -5.51
N ALA A 325 -3.21 10.74 -6.09
CA ALA A 325 -1.97 11.20 -6.71
C ALA A 325 -0.78 11.21 -5.74
N TRP A 326 -1.03 11.52 -4.47
CA TRP A 326 0.00 11.57 -3.43
C TRP A 326 0.34 10.19 -2.85
N ALA A 327 -0.68 9.41 -2.48
CA ALA A 327 -0.50 8.20 -1.69
C ALA A 327 -0.33 6.90 -2.49
N PHE A 328 -0.54 6.90 -3.81
CA PHE A 328 -0.57 5.68 -4.62
C PHE A 328 0.44 5.71 -5.77
N LYS A 329 0.99 4.55 -6.14
CA LYS A 329 2.00 4.41 -7.21
C LYS A 329 1.37 4.48 -8.59
N ASN A 330 0.12 4.01 -8.72
CA ASN A 330 -0.64 4.02 -9.95
C ASN A 330 -2.00 4.70 -9.72
N PRO A 331 -2.01 6.03 -9.46
CA PRO A 331 -3.24 6.79 -9.30
C PRO A 331 -3.97 6.95 -10.64
N PRO A 332 -5.28 7.27 -10.64
CA PRO A 332 -6.03 7.62 -11.85
C PRO A 332 -5.48 8.86 -12.57
N ILE A 333 -4.98 9.82 -11.79
CA ILE A 333 -4.31 11.02 -12.27
C ILE A 333 -2.95 11.10 -11.60
N HIS A 334 -1.89 11.14 -12.41
CA HIS A 334 -0.53 11.35 -11.92
C HIS A 334 -0.25 12.85 -11.75
N ALA A 335 0.49 13.19 -10.69
CA ALA A 335 1.05 14.53 -10.50
C ALA A 335 2.48 14.40 -9.97
N PRO A 336 3.34 15.42 -10.18
CA PRO A 336 4.61 15.53 -9.48
C PRO A 336 4.43 15.44 -7.95
N PRO A 337 5.36 14.84 -7.19
CA PRO A 337 5.18 14.60 -5.76
C PRO A 337 4.91 15.87 -4.92
N ASP A 338 5.53 16.98 -5.27
CA ASP A 338 5.35 18.29 -4.63
C ASP A 338 3.96 18.89 -4.94
N GLU A 339 3.51 18.80 -6.19
CA GLU A 339 2.15 19.20 -6.57
C GLU A 339 1.08 18.33 -5.89
N ALA A 340 1.26 17.01 -5.90
CA ALA A 340 0.36 16.07 -5.26
C ALA A 340 0.25 16.34 -3.75
N TYR A 341 1.37 16.67 -3.10
CA TYR A 341 1.38 17.07 -1.69
C TYR A 341 0.57 18.36 -1.46
N GLN A 342 0.72 19.38 -2.32
CA GLN A 342 -0.09 20.60 -2.22
C GLN A 342 -1.59 20.31 -2.42
N TRP A 343 -1.95 19.45 -3.37
CA TRP A 343 -3.36 19.07 -3.57
C TRP A 343 -3.96 18.43 -2.32
N VAL A 344 -3.20 17.59 -1.60
CA VAL A 344 -3.64 17.02 -0.31
C VAL A 344 -3.83 18.12 0.74
N ILE A 345 -2.91 19.09 0.85
CA ILE A 345 -3.06 20.22 1.78
C ILE A 345 -4.32 21.05 1.45
N GLU A 346 -4.55 21.36 0.18
CA GLU A 346 -5.74 22.07 -0.28
C GLU A 346 -7.02 21.29 -0.01
N PHE A 347 -6.99 19.97 -0.24
CA PHE A 347 -8.08 19.06 0.08
C PHE A 347 -8.36 19.07 1.58
N ILE A 348 -7.36 18.90 2.44
CA ILE A 348 -7.54 18.96 3.91
C ILE A 348 -8.22 20.26 4.32
N ASN A 349 -7.77 21.40 3.76
CA ASN A 349 -8.30 22.73 4.06
C ASN A 349 -9.64 23.07 3.38
N GLY A 350 -10.21 22.18 2.57
CA GLY A 350 -11.47 22.40 1.86
C GLY A 350 -11.39 23.41 0.71
N LYS A 351 -10.18 23.77 0.27
CA LYS A 351 -9.94 24.63 -0.90
C LYS A 351 -10.05 23.86 -2.22
N ARG A 352 -9.98 22.53 -2.15
CA ARG A 352 -10.12 21.61 -3.26
C ARG A 352 -11.19 20.57 -2.95
N SER A 353 -12.08 20.35 -3.91
CA SER A 353 -13.22 19.43 -3.76
C SER A 353 -12.83 17.96 -3.93
N ASN A 354 -11.81 17.67 -4.74
CA ASN A 354 -11.36 16.32 -5.05
C ASN A 354 -9.85 16.26 -5.34
#